data_AF-A0A8T5IGD2-F1
#
_entry.id   AF-A0A8T5IGD2-F1
#
_cell.length_a   1.000
_cell.length_b   1.000
_cell.length_c   1.000
_cell.angle_alpha   90.00
_cell.angle_beta   90.00
_cell.angle_gamma   90.00
#
_symmetry.space_group_name_H-M   'P 1'
#
loop_
_entity.id
_entity.type
_entity.pdbx_description
1 polymer ?
#
loop_
_entity_poly.entity_id
_entity_poly.type
_entity_poly.pdbx_seq_one_letter_code
_entity_poly.pdbx_strand_id
1 'polypeptide(L)' 'MAEYQGFSLKCKTYGPISNPEHFTMSNGRKRVAGSCSGKGCTGRISKIIA' A
#
# COMPACT_ATOMS: atom_id res chain seq x y z
N MET A 1 12.84 -8.72 -4.26
CA MET A 1 12.00 -7.57 -4.69
C MET A 1 11.40 -6.98 -3.43
N ALA A 2 11.48 -5.67 -3.20
CA ALA A 2 11.01 -5.08 -1.95
C ALA A 2 9.49 -5.21 -1.83
N GLU A 3 9.02 -6.16 -1.02
CA GLU A 3 7.60 -6.31 -0.70
C GLU A 3 7.16 -5.13 0.17
N TYR A 4 6.59 -4.12 -0.47
CA TYR A 4 5.96 -3.03 0.27
C TYR A 4 4.82 -3.60 1.11
N GLN A 5 4.89 -3.41 2.42
CA GLN A 5 3.81 -3.76 3.36
C GLN A 5 3.15 -2.47 3.84
N GLY A 6 1.82 -2.38 3.75
CA GLY A 6 1.05 -1.25 4.24
C GLY A 6 -0.01 -1.68 5.25
N PHE A 7 -0.73 -0.71 5.81
CA PHE A 7 -1.91 -1.00 6.61
C PHE A 7 -3.15 -0.88 5.74
N SER A 8 -3.93 -1.97 5.64
CA SER A 8 -5.19 -1.98 4.91
C SER A 8 -6.32 -1.53 5.82
N LEU A 9 -6.99 -0.42 5.49
CA LEU A 9 -8.15 0.04 6.25
C LEU A 9 -9.36 -0.90 6.15
N LYS A 10 -9.43 -1.69 5.07
CA LYS A 10 -10.51 -2.66 4.86
C LYS A 10 -10.33 -3.90 5.74
N CYS A 11 -9.10 -4.41 5.81
CA CYS A 11 -8.78 -5.61 6.58
C CYS A 11 -8.29 -5.30 8.00
N LYS A 12 -8.16 -4.01 8.34
CA LYS A 12 -7.68 -3.48 9.63
C LYS A 12 -6.40 -4.18 10.10
N THR A 13 -5.54 -4.55 9.16
CA THR A 13 -4.31 -5.30 9.40
C THR A 13 -3.22 -4.87 8.44
N TYR A 14 -1.98 -5.18 8.78
CA TYR A 14 -0.85 -5.02 7.88
C TYR A 14 -0.83 -6.14 6.87
N GLY A 15 -0.59 -5.79 5.61
CA GLY A 15 -0.50 -6.77 4.55
C GLY A 15 0.42 -6.32 3.42
N PRO A 16 0.83 -7.25 2.56
CA PRO A 16 1.60 -6.92 1.38
C PRO A 16 0.76 -6.09 0.40
N ILE A 17 1.43 -5.19 -0.31
CA ILE A 17 0.87 -4.40 -1.40
C ILE A 17 1.12 -5.16 -2.71
N SER A 18 0.04 -5.68 -3.31
CA SER A 18 0.05 -6.17 -4.69
C SER A 18 -0.08 -5.01 -5.67
N ASN A 19 0.62 -5.13 -6.80
CA ASN A 19 0.72 -4.10 -7.84
C ASN A 19 1.09 -2.72 -7.23
N PRO A 20 2.25 -2.60 -6.57
CA PRO A 20 2.68 -1.35 -5.98
C PRO A 20 2.95 -0.30 -7.07
N GLU A 21 2.23 0.81 -7.00
CA GLU A 21 2.40 2.00 -7.81
C GLU A 21 2.98 3.13 -6.95
N HIS A 22 3.99 3.82 -7.48
CA HIS A 22 4.64 4.94 -6.81
C HIS A 22 3.96 6.26 -7.17
N PHE A 23 3.59 7.02 -6.15
CA PHE A 23 3.00 8.34 -6.29
C PHE A 23 3.80 9.36 -5.50
N THR A 24 4.09 10.50 -6.12
CA THR A 24 4.59 11.67 -5.42
C THR A 24 3.40 12.53 -5.03
N MET A 25 3.25 12.79 -3.74
CA MET A 25 2.20 13.67 -3.20
C MET A 25 2.56 15.14 -3.43
N SER A 26 1.57 16.02 -3.38
CA SER A 26 1.75 17.47 -3.59
C SER A 26 2.69 18.14 -2.58
N ASN A 27 2.94 17.51 -1.43
CA ASN A 27 3.88 17.96 -0.41
C ASN A 27 5.30 17.37 -0.57
N GLY A 28 5.61 16.76 -1.73
CA GLY A 28 6.90 16.16 -2.04
C GLY A 28 7.14 14.76 -1.45
N ARG A 29 6.24 14.27 -0.58
CA ARG A 29 6.37 12.92 0.01
C ARG A 29 6.08 11.85 -1.05
N LYS A 30 6.85 10.77 -1.05
CA LYS A 30 6.59 9.61 -1.89
C LYS A 30 5.72 8.62 -1.13
N ARG A 31 4.75 8.02 -1.83
CA ARG A 31 3.94 6.93 -1.30
C ARG A 31 3.85 5.82 -2.33
N VAL A 32 3.79 4.59 -1.84
CA VAL A 32 3.40 3.42 -2.63
C VAL A 32 1.94 3.14 -2.35
N ALA A 33 1.13 2.98 -3.38
CA ALA A 33 -0.24 2.52 -3.26
C ALA A 33 -0.46 1.31 -4.15
N GLY A 34 -1.40 0.45 -3.77
CA GLY A 34 -1.76 -0.71 -4.56
C GLY A 34 -2.96 -1.41 -3.95
N SER A 35 -3.07 -2.69 -4.25
CA SER A 35 -4.14 -3.56 -3.74
C SER A 35 -3.62 -4.39 -2.58
N CYS A 36 -4.43 -4.60 -1.54
CA CYS A 36 -4.07 -5.52 -0.48
C CYS A 36 -4.05 -6.95 -1.04
N SER A 37 -2.96 -7.69 -0.80
CA SER A 37 -2.84 -9.08 -1.25
C SER A 37 -3.44 -10.09 -0.26
N GLY A 38 -4.02 -9.61 0.85
CA GLY A 38 -4.64 -10.47 1.86
C GLY A 38 -5.80 -11.29 1.29
N LYS A 39 -5.94 -12.55 1.72
CA LYS A 39 -7.04 -13.43 1.28
C LYS A 39 -8.39 -12.75 1.49
N GLY A 40 -9.11 -12.50 0.40
CA GLY A 40 -10.43 -11.83 0.39
C GLY A 40 -10.38 -10.30 0.53
N CYS A 41 -9.19 -9.70 0.59
CA CYS A 41 -9.01 -8.27 0.82
C CYS A 41 -8.82 -7.50 -0.49
N THR A 42 -9.90 -7.07 -1.14
CA THR A 42 -9.79 -6.14 -2.29
C THR A 42 -9.61 -4.68 -1.87
N GLY A 43 -9.10 -4.44 -0.66
CA GLY A 43 -8.93 -3.10 -0.11
C GLY A 43 -7.76 -2.38 -0.75
N ARG A 44 -7.91 -1.07 -0.99
CA ARG A 44 -6.78 -0.20 -1.32
C ARG A 44 -5.84 -0.12 -0.11
N ILE A 45 -4.56 -0.29 -0.37
CA ILE A 45 -3.51 -0.24 0.64
C ILE A 45 -2.45 0.76 0.16
N SER A 46 -1.93 1.56 1.08
CA SER A 46 -0.87 2.50 0.74
C SER A 46 0.05 2.73 1.91
N LYS A 47 1.32 2.97 1.62
CA LYS A 47 2.36 3.29 2.59
C LYS A 47 3.17 4.47 2.08
N ILE A 48 3.43 5.43 2.96
CA ILE A 48 4.37 6.51 2.68
C ILE A 48 5.79 5.91 2.79
N ILE A 49 6.59 6.11 1.75
CA ILE A 49 8.00 5.74 1.71
C ILE A 49 8.79 7.05 1.70
N ALA A 50 9.36 7.40 2.85
CA ALA A 50 10.18 8.60 2.99
C ALA A 50 11.47 8.46 2.17
#